data_AF-A0AAU5JDJ1-F1
#
_entry.id   AF-A0AAU5JDJ1-F1
#
_cell.length_a   1.000
_cell.length_b   1.000
_cell.length_c   1.000
_cell.angle_alpha   90.00
_cell.angle_beta   90.00
_cell.angle_gamma   90.00
#
_symmetry.space_group_name_H-M   'P 1'
#
loop_
_entity.id
_entity.type
_entity.pdbx_description
1 polymer ?
#
loop_
_entity_poly.entity_id
_entity_poly.type
_entity_poly.pdbx_seq_one_letter_code
_entity_poly.pdbx_strand_id
1 'polypeptide(L)' 'MSDRTRAEVHEEPQEERGAMGSRDTGSDKPSGGPVDRPAGTADEKADTSVKPGKSPHPDAPDLQSGGG' A
#
# COMPACT_ATOMS: atom_id res chain seq x y z
N MET A 1 -29.40 -26.00 3.51
CA MET A 1 -28.80 -24.78 2.92
C MET A 1 -28.85 -25.00 1.42
N SER A 2 -29.72 -24.28 0.72
CA SER A 2 -29.90 -24.45 -0.73
C SER A 2 -28.93 -23.52 -1.44
N ASP A 3 -27.83 -24.06 -1.93
CA ASP A 3 -26.96 -23.40 -2.88
C ASP A 3 -27.68 -23.36 -4.24
N ARG A 4 -28.68 -22.48 -4.32
CA ARG A 4 -29.31 -22.11 -5.58
C ARG A 4 -28.25 -21.40 -6.40
N THR A 5 -27.60 -22.17 -7.27
CA THR A 5 -26.99 -21.74 -8.53
C THR A 5 -26.45 -20.31 -8.43
N ARG A 6 -25.25 -20.17 -7.85
CA ARG A 6 -24.39 -19.05 -8.21
C ARG A 6 -24.13 -19.24 -9.70
N ALA A 7 -25.01 -18.71 -10.54
CA ALA A 7 -24.76 -18.60 -11.96
C ALA A 7 -23.32 -18.11 -12.08
N GLU A 8 -22.48 -18.81 -12.84
CA GLU A 8 -21.10 -18.38 -13.05
C GLU A 8 -21.18 -16.95 -13.55
N VAL A 9 -20.92 -15.99 -12.64
CA VAL A 9 -20.95 -14.58 -12.96
C VAL A 9 -19.68 -14.41 -13.76
N HIS A 10 -19.82 -14.47 -15.08
CA HIS A 10 -18.72 -14.19 -15.97
C HIS A 10 -18.29 -12.74 -15.75
N GLU A 11 -17.02 -12.57 -15.41
CA GLU A 11 -16.39 -11.25 -15.33
C GLU A 11 -16.52 -10.54 -16.68
N GLU A 12 -16.62 -9.21 -16.63
CA GLU A 12 -16.59 -8.40 -17.84
C GLU A 12 -15.30 -8.65 -18.63
N PRO A 13 -15.39 -8.78 -19.97
CA PRO A 13 -14.22 -8.87 -20.84
C PRO A 13 -13.23 -7.73 -20.56
N GLN A 14 -11.93 -8.04 -20.58
CA GLN A 14 -10.89 -7.04 -20.32
C GLN A 14 -10.90 -5.90 -21.37
N GLU A 15 -11.42 -6.16 -22.57
CA GLU A 15 -11.58 -5.17 -23.63
C GLU A 15 -12.71 -4.16 -23.34
N GLU A 16 -13.70 -4.55 -22.52
CA GLU A 16 -14.79 -3.68 -22.06
C GLU A 16 -14.41 -2.91 -20.79
N ARG A 17 -13.40 -3.39 -20.05
CA ARG A 17 -12.75 -2.60 -19.01
C ARG A 17 -12.01 -1.48 -19.73
N GLY A 18 -12.53 -0.25 -19.61
CA GLY A 18 -12.10 0.91 -20.38
C GLY A 18 -10.59 1.15 -20.45
N ALA A 19 -10.18 2.13 -21.27
CA ALA A 19 -8.78 2.35 -21.63
C ALA A 19 -7.79 2.25 -20.46
N MET A 20 -6.62 1.65 -20.75
CA MET A 20 -5.52 1.51 -19.80
C MET A 20 -5.29 2.82 -19.05
N GLY A 21 -5.25 2.75 -17.72
CA GLY A 21 -5.10 3.94 -16.89
C GLY A 21 -3.81 4.69 -17.22
N SER A 22 -3.84 6.02 -17.08
CA SER A 22 -2.70 6.93 -17.35
C SER A 22 -1.49 6.76 -16.43
N ARG A 23 -1.48 5.72 -15.57
CA ARG A 23 -0.38 5.45 -14.64
C ARG A 23 0.94 5.19 -15.35
N ASP A 24 0.90 4.61 -16.54
CA ASP A 24 2.11 4.21 -17.29
C ASP A 24 2.61 5.29 -18.26
N THR A 25 1.86 6.37 -18.47
CA THR A 25 2.35 7.55 -19.22
C THR A 25 3.07 8.54 -18.32
N GLY A 26 3.69 8.05 -17.24
CA GLY A 26 4.49 8.87 -16.34
C GLY A 26 5.57 9.64 -17.10
N SER A 27 5.95 10.81 -16.61
CA SER A 27 7.04 11.57 -17.20
C SER A 27 8.36 10.78 -17.06
N ASP A 28 9.01 10.48 -18.19
CA ASP A 28 10.39 9.95 -18.21
C ASP A 28 11.40 10.92 -17.59
N LYS A 29 11.00 12.19 -17.45
CA LYS A 29 11.80 13.22 -16.81
C LYS A 29 11.45 13.30 -15.32
N PRO A 30 12.46 13.45 -14.43
CA PRO A 30 12.18 13.75 -13.04
C PRO A 30 11.33 15.02 -12.97
N SER A 31 10.30 14.99 -12.11
CA SER A 31 9.55 16.19 -11.75
C SER A 31 10.55 17.27 -11.35
N GLY A 32 10.55 18.39 -12.06
CA GLY A 32 11.46 19.53 -11.87
C GLY A 32 11.15 20.31 -10.60
N GLY A 33 11.02 19.61 -9.47
CA GLY A 33 10.90 20.22 -8.17
C GLY A 33 12.08 21.17 -7.93
N PRO A 34 11.92 22.15 -7.03
CA PRO A 34 12.95 23.15 -6.77
C PRO A 34 14.30 22.49 -6.48
N VAL A 35 15.32 22.88 -7.25
CA VAL A 35 16.72 22.43 -7.04
C VAL A 35 17.22 22.81 -5.65
N ASP A 36 16.68 23.87 -5.08
CA ASP A 36 17.02 24.38 -3.75
C ASP A 36 15.99 23.97 -2.69
N ARG A 37 15.49 22.73 -2.73
CA ARG A 37 14.62 22.25 -1.65
C ARG A 37 15.46 22.19 -0.36
N PRO A 38 15.07 22.89 0.73
CA PRO A 38 15.82 22.84 1.96
C PRO A 38 15.89 21.39 2.47
N ALA A 39 17.00 21.06 3.13
CA ALA A 39 17.12 19.78 3.80
C ALA A 39 15.96 19.61 4.79
N GLY A 40 15.33 18.43 4.78
CA GLY A 40 14.33 18.10 5.79
C GLY A 40 14.98 18.10 7.16
N THR A 41 14.35 18.74 8.13
CA THR A 41 14.77 18.65 9.54
C THR A 41 14.21 17.36 10.12
N ALA A 42 15.03 16.61 10.87
CA ALA A 42 14.49 15.64 11.80
C ALA A 42 13.77 16.43 12.90
N ASP A 43 12.46 16.26 13.02
CA ASP A 43 11.75 16.75 14.19
C ASP A 43 12.16 15.86 15.37
N GLU A 44 12.74 16.45 16.43
CA GLU A 44 13.11 15.73 17.65
C GLU A 44 11.90 15.04 18.31
N LYS A 45 10.68 15.51 18.00
CA LYS A 45 9.41 14.92 18.44
C LYS A 45 8.88 13.84 17.50
N ALA A 46 9.49 13.64 16.32
CA ALA A 46 9.06 12.62 15.37
C ALA A 46 9.54 11.23 15.83
N ASP A 47 8.92 10.74 16.91
CA ASP A 47 9.01 9.35 17.27
C ASP A 47 8.20 8.53 16.27
N THR A 48 8.90 7.95 15.30
CA THR A 48 8.33 6.98 14.35
C THR A 48 8.33 5.56 14.90
N SER A 49 8.77 5.37 16.16
CA SER A 49 8.83 4.06 16.78
C SER A 49 7.43 3.55 17.06
N VAL A 50 7.04 2.48 16.35
CA VAL A 50 5.85 1.72 16.70
C VAL A 50 6.25 0.70 17.77
N LYS A 51 5.65 0.80 18.96
CA LYS A 51 5.78 -0.24 19.97
C LYS A 51 5.12 -1.52 19.43
N PRO A 52 5.81 -2.67 19.43
CA PRO A 52 5.19 -3.94 19.06
C PRO A 52 3.97 -4.18 19.95
N GLY A 53 2.79 -4.21 19.35
CA GLY A 53 1.58 -4.62 20.03
C GLY A 53 1.61 -6.13 20.27
N LYS A 54 1.10 -6.58 21.41
CA LYS A 54 0.80 -8.01 21.59
C LYS A 54 -0.24 -8.40 20.56
N SER A 55 0.02 -9.50 19.84
CA SER A 55 -0.96 -10.03 18.91
C SER A 55 -2.23 -10.43 19.67
N PRO A 56 -3.44 -10.04 19.19
CA PRO A 56 -4.69 -10.46 19.82
C PRO A 56 -5.03 -11.93 19.56
N HIS A 57 -4.24 -12.61 18.72
CA HIS A 57 -4.42 -14.00 18.35
C HIS A 57 -3.69 -14.91 19.36
N PRO A 58 -4.37 -15.91 19.96
CA PRO A 58 -3.80 -16.74 21.02
C PRO A 58 -2.57 -17.55 20.59
N ASP A 59 -2.49 -17.90 19.30
CA ASP A 59 -1.39 -18.73 18.75
C ASP A 59 -0.34 -17.93 17.98
N ALA A 60 -0.36 -16.60 18.04
CA ALA A 60 0.64 -15.79 17.35
C ALA A 60 1.97 -15.81 18.12
N PRO A 61 3.11 -15.99 17.42
CA PRO A 61 4.42 -15.89 18.07
C PRO A 61 4.72 -14.43 18.46
N ASP A 62 5.33 -14.24 19.63
CA ASP A 62 5.81 -12.93 20.07
C ASP A 62 7.02 -12.50 19.23
N LEU A 63 6.80 -11.62 18.25
CA LEU A 63 7.85 -11.08 17.40
C LEU A 63 8.41 -9.79 18.01
N GLN A 64 9.70 -9.79 18.35
CA GLN A 64 10.43 -8.58 18.72
C GLN A 64 10.63 -7.71 17.46
N SER A 65 10.25 -6.43 17.51
CA SER A 65 10.60 -5.50 16.43
C SER A 65 12.11 -5.30 16.41
N GLY A 66 12.73 -5.57 15.26
CA GLY A 66 14.17 -5.50 15.08
C GLY A 66 14.62 -4.06 14.84
N GLY A 67 15.31 -3.49 15.82
CA GLY A 67 16.19 -2.33 15.67
C GLY A 67 17.55 -2.69 16.25
N GLY A 68 18.60 -2.61 15.43
CA GLY A 68 19.99 -2.84 15.82
C GLY A 68 20.71 -1.55 16.20
#